data_AF-A0A3N5GAP7-F1
#
_entry.id   AF-A0A3N5GAP7-F1
#
_cell.length_a   1.000
_cell.length_b   1.000
_cell.length_c   1.000
_cell.angle_alpha   90.00
_cell.angle_beta   90.00
_cell.angle_gamma   90.00
#
_symmetry.space_group_name_H-M   'P 1'
#
loop_
_entity.id
_entity.type
_entity.pdbx_description
1 polymer ?
#
loop_
_entity_poly.entity_id
_entity_poly.type
_entity_poly.pdbx_seq_one_letter_code
_entity_poly.pdbx_strand_id
1 'polypeptide(L)'
;MRRSAALPFTDSRFAISADARLLSSRSDAPAALEWRPDSGWQALGDWLPEAQSLFDLYLPVCNAHRQRPVAIGHLGQSIDGCIATERGDSRYVSAPEDLKHLHRMRALCDAVVVGAGTIAADDPRLTTRLVPGEHPVRVVIDPRLRLPVDAQVFTDGEARTLLACDGELADWQRSPVGAPDTIPLPAAGADLGGGLDLARLLAALHARGLHAIFVEGGGLTVSRFVAQRCLDRLQIAIAPVLVGAGRPGLQLPGSASMRDCARPPYRLHRMGDDVMWDFDLRAAQRPPVAGQ
;
A
#
# COMPACT_ATOMS: atom_id res chain seq x y z
N MET A 1 10.26 11.57 -6.13
CA MET A 1 9.99 11.45 -7.58
C MET A 1 8.59 11.96 -7.94
N ARG A 2 7.47 11.37 -7.48
CA ARG A 2 6.12 11.84 -7.83
C ARG A 2 5.78 13.26 -7.34
N ARG A 3 6.00 13.57 -6.05
CA ARG A 3 5.75 14.92 -5.49
C ARG A 3 6.92 15.90 -5.71
N SER A 4 8.15 15.42 -5.57
CA SER A 4 9.35 16.26 -5.71
C SER A 4 9.70 16.65 -7.15
N ALA A 5 9.29 15.87 -8.16
CA ALA A 5 9.54 16.19 -9.57
C ALA A 5 8.31 16.77 -10.29
N ALA A 6 7.18 16.92 -9.59
CA ALA A 6 5.92 17.43 -10.13
C ALA A 6 5.60 16.83 -11.51
N LEU A 7 5.74 15.50 -11.67
CA LEU A 7 5.53 14.82 -12.95
C LEU A 7 4.16 15.24 -13.50
N PRO A 8 4.10 16.09 -14.53
CA PRO A 8 2.85 16.68 -14.91
C PRO A 8 2.02 15.62 -15.64
N PHE A 9 0.73 15.56 -15.35
CA PHE A 9 -0.21 14.67 -16.05
C PHE A 9 -0.63 15.29 -17.39
N THR A 10 0.36 15.68 -18.19
CA THR A 10 0.24 16.39 -19.47
C THR A 10 1.26 15.84 -20.45
N ASP A 11 1.09 16.08 -21.75
CA ASP A 11 2.03 15.63 -22.79
C ASP A 11 3.45 16.10 -22.48
N SER A 12 4.26 15.19 -21.93
CA SER A 12 5.57 15.49 -21.38
C SER A 12 6.46 14.27 -21.50
N ARG A 13 7.73 14.54 -21.80
CA ARG A 13 8.76 13.52 -22.02
C ARG A 13 9.96 13.84 -21.14
N PHE A 14 10.60 12.82 -20.60
CA PHE A 14 11.80 12.96 -19.78
C PHE A 14 12.90 12.03 -20.27
N ALA A 15 14.12 12.57 -20.36
CA ALA A 15 15.34 11.79 -20.45
C ALA A 15 15.88 11.51 -19.04
N ILE A 16 16.69 10.47 -18.89
CA ILE A 16 17.44 10.19 -17.67
C ILE A 16 18.91 10.54 -17.92
N SER A 17 19.46 11.44 -17.10
CA SER A 17 20.87 11.82 -17.17
C SER A 17 21.79 10.71 -16.63
N ALA A 18 23.10 10.86 -16.87
CA ALA A 18 24.11 9.93 -16.36
C ALA A 18 24.12 9.82 -14.82
N ASP A 19 23.70 10.88 -14.11
CA ASP A 19 23.53 10.91 -12.65
C ASP A 19 22.11 10.52 -12.19
N ALA A 20 21.35 9.82 -13.04
CA ALA A 20 20.02 9.29 -12.78
C ALA A 20 18.95 10.35 -12.41
N ARG A 21 19.08 11.57 -12.93
CA ARG A 21 18.07 12.63 -12.78
C ARG A 21 17.15 12.68 -13.99
N LEU A 22 15.90 13.06 -13.76
CA LEU A 22 14.94 13.32 -14.82
C LEU A 22 15.19 14.71 -15.41
N LEU A 23 15.39 14.77 -16.72
CA LEU A 23 15.54 15.99 -17.50
C LEU A 23 14.37 16.09 -18.46
N SER A 24 13.67 17.23 -18.46
CA SER A 24 12.60 17.46 -19.45
C SER A 24 13.18 17.37 -20.86
N SER A 25 12.58 16.52 -21.69
CA SER A 25 13.02 16.27 -23.05
C SER A 25 12.09 16.98 -24.03
N ARG A 26 12.67 17.57 -25.08
CA ARG A 26 11.88 18.06 -26.24
C ARG A 26 11.32 16.87 -27.02
N SER A 27 10.30 17.09 -27.84
CA SER A 27 9.63 16.02 -28.61
C SER A 27 10.59 15.14 -29.42
N ASP A 28 11.71 15.68 -29.88
CA ASP A 28 12.58 15.03 -30.87
C ASP A 28 13.82 14.35 -30.26
N ALA A 29 14.02 14.43 -28.93
CA ALA A 29 15.14 13.80 -28.25
C ALA A 29 14.74 12.45 -27.61
N PRO A 30 15.67 11.47 -27.52
CA PRO A 30 15.36 10.17 -26.92
C PRO A 30 14.87 10.34 -25.49
N ALA A 31 13.64 9.88 -25.25
CA ALA A 31 13.00 9.93 -23.95
C ALA A 31 13.10 8.55 -23.29
N ALA A 32 13.33 8.56 -21.97
CA ALA A 32 13.31 7.39 -21.12
C ALA A 32 11.93 7.20 -20.45
N LEU A 33 11.16 8.28 -20.30
CA LEU A 33 9.80 8.29 -19.75
C LEU A 33 8.91 9.21 -20.58
N GLU A 34 7.68 8.78 -20.83
CA GLU A 34 6.68 9.55 -21.57
C GLU A 34 5.30 9.42 -20.92
N TRP A 35 4.60 10.55 -20.80
CA TRP A 35 3.20 10.55 -20.40
C TRP A 35 2.30 10.21 -21.58
N ARG A 36 1.35 9.30 -21.33
CA ARG A 36 0.30 8.92 -22.27
C ARG A 36 -1.05 9.13 -21.58
N PRO A 37 -2.02 9.84 -22.19
CA PRO A 37 -3.32 10.11 -21.54
C PRO A 37 -4.03 8.86 -21.00
N ASP A 38 -4.02 7.75 -21.75
CA ASP A 38 -4.79 6.55 -21.40
C ASP A 38 -4.09 5.64 -20.38
N SER A 39 -2.76 5.64 -20.36
CA SER A 39 -1.95 4.66 -19.62
C SER A 39 -1.00 5.28 -18.60
N GLY A 40 -0.94 6.61 -18.55
CA GLY A 40 0.00 7.39 -17.77
C GLY A 40 1.45 7.30 -18.24
N TRP A 41 2.39 7.55 -17.33
CA TRP A 41 3.82 7.42 -17.54
C TRP A 41 4.19 6.00 -17.94
N GLN A 42 4.96 5.89 -19.02
CA GLN A 42 5.57 4.66 -19.51
C GLN A 42 7.08 4.82 -19.57
N ALA A 43 7.81 3.77 -19.20
CA ALA A 43 9.25 3.67 -19.47
C ALA A 43 9.45 3.32 -20.94
N LEU A 44 10.33 4.04 -21.62
CA LEU A 44 10.64 3.89 -23.04
C LEU A 44 12.07 3.38 -23.23
N GLY A 45 12.28 2.54 -24.24
CA GLY A 45 13.59 1.99 -24.60
C GLY A 45 13.86 0.61 -24.01
N ASP A 46 15.01 0.05 -24.39
CA ASP A 46 15.45 -1.27 -23.97
C ASP A 46 16.21 -1.17 -22.64
N TRP A 47 15.51 -1.44 -21.54
CA TRP A 47 16.06 -1.42 -20.19
C TRP A 47 16.70 -2.75 -19.82
N LEU A 48 17.76 -2.69 -19.01
CA LEU A 48 18.25 -3.87 -18.29
C LEU A 48 17.10 -4.48 -17.46
N PRO A 49 17.04 -5.82 -17.31
CA PRO A 49 15.95 -6.49 -16.59
C PRO A 49 15.70 -5.93 -15.17
N GLU A 50 16.76 -5.54 -14.47
CA GLU A 50 16.69 -4.96 -13.12
C GLU A 50 16.01 -3.59 -13.14
N ALA A 51 16.33 -2.75 -14.13
CA ALA A 51 15.69 -1.45 -14.30
C ALA A 51 14.22 -1.60 -14.70
N GLN A 52 13.91 -2.53 -15.61
CA GLN A 52 12.53 -2.84 -15.98
C GLN A 52 11.72 -3.32 -14.76
N SER A 53 12.31 -4.15 -13.91
CA SER A 53 11.67 -4.63 -12.67
C SER A 53 11.29 -3.47 -11.73
N LEU A 54 12.14 -2.44 -11.63
CA LEU A 54 11.84 -1.23 -10.85
C LEU A 54 10.70 -0.41 -11.47
N PHE A 55 10.65 -0.27 -12.80
CA PHE A 55 9.55 0.41 -13.47
C PHE A 55 8.23 -0.35 -13.27
N ASP A 56 8.23 -1.67 -13.45
CA ASP A 56 7.04 -2.51 -13.25
C ASP A 56 6.49 -2.39 -11.82
N LEU A 57 7.39 -2.27 -10.83
CA LEU A 57 7.03 -2.18 -9.42
C LEU A 57 6.50 -0.79 -9.03
N TYR A 58 7.20 0.29 -9.41
CA TYR A 58 6.93 1.62 -8.87
C TYR A 58 6.16 2.55 -9.82
N LEU A 59 6.26 2.38 -11.14
CA LEU A 59 5.59 3.24 -12.10
C LEU A 59 4.05 3.21 -11.98
N PRO A 60 3.40 2.07 -11.66
CA PRO A 60 1.97 2.05 -11.37
C PRO A 60 1.57 2.98 -10.22
N VAL A 61 2.41 3.10 -9.18
CA VAL A 61 2.20 4.00 -8.03
C VAL A 61 2.43 5.46 -8.45
N CYS A 62 3.49 5.71 -9.23
CA CYS A 62 3.78 7.04 -9.78
C CYS A 62 2.64 7.60 -10.63
N ASN A 63 1.89 6.72 -11.30
CA ASN A 63 0.77 7.05 -12.17
C ASN A 63 -0.55 7.33 -11.45
N ALA A 64 -0.59 7.16 -10.13
CA ALA A 64 -1.80 7.40 -9.38
C ALA A 64 -2.24 8.87 -9.49
N HIS A 65 -3.52 9.11 -9.72
CA HIS A 65 -4.14 10.43 -9.73
C HIS A 65 -5.66 10.28 -9.62
N ARG A 66 -6.41 11.39 -9.64
CA ARG A 66 -7.87 11.38 -9.39
C ARG A 66 -8.66 10.39 -10.25
N GLN A 67 -8.33 10.24 -11.53
CA GLN A 67 -9.05 9.35 -12.45
C GLN A 67 -8.52 7.91 -12.40
N ARG A 68 -7.36 7.69 -11.78
CA ARG A 68 -6.72 6.38 -11.65
C ARG A 68 -6.06 6.28 -10.28
N PRO A 69 -6.85 6.21 -9.20
CA PRO A 69 -6.29 5.93 -7.88
C PRO A 69 -5.71 4.51 -7.86
N VAL A 70 -4.88 4.23 -6.85
CA VAL A 70 -4.31 2.91 -6.63
C VAL A 70 -4.20 2.62 -5.13
N ALA A 71 -4.64 1.45 -4.72
CA ALA A 71 -4.45 0.90 -3.38
C ALA A 71 -3.54 -0.33 -3.46
N ILE A 72 -2.43 -0.31 -2.72
CA ILE A 72 -1.44 -1.38 -2.67
C ILE A 72 -1.37 -1.90 -1.24
N GLY A 73 -1.63 -3.19 -1.03
CA GLY A 73 -1.37 -3.84 0.24
C GLY A 73 0.01 -4.47 0.25
N HIS A 74 0.71 -4.38 1.39
CA HIS A 74 1.98 -5.06 1.58
C HIS A 74 1.99 -5.89 2.87
N LEU A 75 2.56 -7.08 2.79
CA LEU A 75 2.73 -8.00 3.92
C LEU A 75 4.08 -8.72 3.82
N GLY A 76 4.95 -8.51 4.81
CA GLY A 76 6.14 -9.34 5.02
C GLY A 76 5.81 -10.54 5.92
N GLN A 77 6.21 -11.73 5.52
CA GLN A 77 5.98 -12.98 6.27
C GLN A 77 7.16 -13.95 6.16
N SER A 78 7.22 -14.89 7.10
CA SER A 78 8.09 -16.06 7.03
C SER A 78 7.68 -17.03 5.92
N ILE A 79 8.55 -17.99 5.58
CA ILE A 79 8.26 -18.98 4.52
C ILE A 79 7.09 -19.91 4.86
N ASP A 80 6.83 -20.10 6.16
CA ASP A 80 5.67 -20.81 6.70
C ASP A 80 4.47 -19.90 6.97
N GLY A 81 4.47 -18.66 6.45
CA GLY A 81 3.29 -17.79 6.36
C GLY A 81 2.96 -17.00 7.63
N CYS A 82 3.91 -16.81 8.53
CA CYS A 82 3.73 -16.07 9.79
C CYS A 82 4.30 -14.65 9.69
N ILE A 83 3.60 -13.68 10.25
CA ILE A 83 4.01 -12.26 10.29
C ILE A 83 4.65 -11.86 11.62
N ALA A 84 4.51 -12.72 12.62
CA ALA A 84 5.08 -12.57 13.95
C ALA A 84 5.07 -13.92 14.65
N THR A 85 5.86 -14.04 15.71
CA THR A 85 5.74 -15.15 16.68
C THR A 85 4.37 -15.14 17.36
N GLU A 86 4.01 -16.21 18.08
CA GLU A 86 2.78 -16.29 18.90
C GLU A 86 2.61 -15.07 19.82
N ARG A 87 3.73 -14.64 20.42
CA ARG A 87 3.77 -13.49 21.35
C ARG A 87 3.69 -12.14 20.63
N GLY A 88 3.73 -12.12 19.30
CA GLY A 88 3.62 -10.92 18.49
C GLY A 88 4.93 -10.24 18.17
N ASP A 89 6.07 -10.86 18.48
CA ASP A 89 7.36 -10.35 18.03
C ASP A 89 7.49 -10.54 16.52
N SER A 90 7.55 -9.43 15.79
CA SER A 90 7.62 -9.32 14.33
C SER A 90 9.00 -8.84 13.86
N ARG A 91 9.95 -8.61 14.78
CA ARG A 91 11.28 -8.12 14.43
C ARG A 91 12.03 -9.18 13.61
N TYR A 92 12.81 -8.71 12.63
CA TYR A 92 13.65 -9.52 11.75
C TYR A 92 12.91 -10.45 10.77
N VAL A 93 11.60 -10.28 10.59
CA VAL A 93 10.91 -10.98 9.48
C VAL A 93 11.37 -10.40 8.14
N SER A 94 11.32 -9.09 7.94
CA SER A 94 11.73 -8.45 6.67
C SER A 94 13.23 -8.17 6.58
N ALA A 95 13.82 -8.44 5.42
CA ALA A 95 15.19 -8.05 5.08
C ALA A 95 15.36 -6.52 4.91
N PRO A 96 16.59 -5.98 5.01
CA PRO A 96 16.85 -4.54 4.85
C PRO A 96 16.35 -3.94 3.54
N GLU A 97 16.40 -4.70 2.44
CA GLU A 97 15.92 -4.29 1.12
C GLU A 97 14.39 -4.14 1.08
N ASP A 98 13.67 -5.03 1.75
CA ASP A 98 12.21 -4.96 1.90
C ASP A 98 11.82 -3.77 2.79
N LEU A 99 12.53 -3.54 3.90
CA LEU A 99 12.36 -2.33 4.70
C LEU A 99 12.60 -1.06 3.89
N LYS A 100 13.63 -1.04 3.04
CA LYS A 100 13.89 0.07 2.12
C LYS A 100 12.76 0.21 1.08
N HIS A 101 12.18 -0.89 0.61
CA HIS A 101 11.00 -0.89 -0.25
C HIS A 101 9.79 -0.26 0.44
N LEU A 102 9.46 -0.62 1.68
CA LEU A 102 8.41 0.03 2.48
C LEU A 102 8.59 1.54 2.53
N HIS A 103 9.82 1.99 2.80
CA HIS A 103 10.14 3.42 2.82
C HIS A 103 10.01 4.10 1.44
N ARG A 104 10.32 3.41 0.34
CA ARG A 104 10.03 3.91 -1.02
C ARG A 104 8.53 4.02 -1.28
N MET A 105 7.75 3.03 -0.85
CA MET A 105 6.29 3.06 -0.97
C MET A 105 5.70 4.23 -0.19
N ARG A 106 6.13 4.46 1.05
CA ARG A 106 5.74 5.64 1.84
C ARG A 106 6.10 6.96 1.14
N ALA A 107 7.27 7.05 0.51
CA ALA A 107 7.68 8.24 -0.25
C ALA A 107 6.89 8.48 -1.54
N LEU A 108 6.31 7.42 -2.14
CA LEU A 108 5.59 7.48 -3.41
C LEU A 108 4.06 7.61 -3.23
N CYS A 109 3.55 7.10 -2.11
CA CYS A 109 2.13 7.12 -1.79
C CYS A 109 1.70 8.41 -1.08
N ASP A 110 0.43 8.75 -1.26
CA ASP A 110 -0.18 9.91 -0.63
C ASP A 110 -0.57 9.64 0.82
N ALA A 111 -0.91 8.38 1.12
CA ALA A 111 -1.25 7.91 2.45
C ALA A 111 -0.69 6.51 2.73
N VAL A 112 -0.40 6.26 4.00
CA VAL A 112 -0.11 4.93 4.55
C VAL A 112 -1.23 4.56 5.53
N VAL A 113 -1.87 3.42 5.31
CA VAL A 113 -2.98 2.89 6.11
C VAL A 113 -2.46 1.77 6.98
N VAL A 114 -2.79 1.79 8.27
CA VAL A 114 -2.40 0.76 9.24
C VAL A 114 -3.56 0.43 10.17
N GLY A 115 -3.62 -0.81 10.66
CA GLY A 115 -4.59 -1.19 11.69
C GLY A 115 -4.11 -0.87 13.11
N ALA A 116 -5.05 -0.58 14.01
CA ALA A 116 -4.76 -0.35 15.44
C ALA A 116 -3.98 -1.48 16.12
N GLY A 117 -4.15 -2.73 15.68
CA GLY A 117 -3.41 -3.87 16.25
C GLY A 117 -1.91 -3.77 16.04
N THR A 118 -1.46 -3.26 14.89
CA THR A 118 -0.03 -3.05 14.60
C THR A 118 0.51 -1.88 15.41
N ILE A 119 -0.27 -0.80 15.54
CA ILE A 119 0.16 0.35 16.36
C ILE A 119 0.29 -0.04 17.82
N ALA A 120 -0.67 -0.80 18.37
CA ALA A 120 -0.60 -1.27 19.75
C ALA A 120 0.56 -2.23 20.01
N ALA A 121 1.03 -2.96 19.00
CA ALA A 121 2.14 -3.91 19.13
C ALA A 121 3.51 -3.23 18.97
N ASP A 122 3.65 -2.37 17.97
CA ASP A 122 4.95 -1.89 17.49
C ASP A 122 5.17 -0.37 17.68
N ASP A 123 4.11 0.38 18.00
CA ASP A 123 4.09 1.86 18.09
C ASP A 123 4.91 2.56 16.99
N PRO A 124 4.62 2.29 15.69
CA PRO A 124 5.46 2.73 14.59
C PRO A 124 5.21 4.20 14.25
N ARG A 125 6.27 4.92 13.85
CA ARG A 125 6.16 6.31 13.35
C ARG A 125 5.46 6.44 12.00
N LEU A 126 5.58 5.40 11.14
CA LEU A 126 5.05 5.35 9.77
C LEU A 126 5.56 6.47 8.84
N THR A 127 6.77 6.96 9.09
CA THR A 127 7.43 8.00 8.28
C THR A 127 8.45 7.45 7.29
N THR A 128 8.88 8.31 6.36
CA THR A 128 9.89 8.02 5.32
C THR A 128 11.30 8.36 5.84
N ARG A 129 12.17 7.37 6.08
CA ARG A 129 13.48 7.58 6.75
C ARG A 129 14.66 6.94 6.02
N LEU A 130 14.45 5.84 5.30
CA LEU A 130 15.54 5.11 4.63
C LEU A 130 15.77 5.52 3.17
N VAL A 131 14.96 6.44 2.64
CA VAL A 131 15.09 7.01 1.30
C VAL A 131 14.62 8.47 1.29
N PRO A 132 15.06 9.29 0.32
CA PRO A 132 14.53 10.64 0.15
C PRO A 132 13.04 10.62 -0.25
N GLY A 133 12.25 11.49 0.36
CA GLY A 133 10.83 11.66 0.04
C GLY A 133 10.04 12.29 1.16
N GLU A 134 8.82 12.73 0.86
CA GLU A 134 7.89 13.23 1.87
C GLU A 134 7.36 12.10 2.75
N HIS A 135 6.80 12.48 3.90
CA HIS A 135 6.02 11.56 4.70
C HIS A 135 4.59 11.44 4.15
N PRO A 136 4.04 10.23 4.02
CA PRO A 136 2.64 10.05 3.64
C PRO A 136 1.72 10.51 4.77
N VAL A 137 0.47 10.84 4.44
CA VAL A 137 -0.58 11.00 5.46
C VAL A 137 -0.78 9.65 6.15
N ARG A 138 -0.74 9.62 7.48
CA ARG A 138 -1.00 8.40 8.25
C ARG A 138 -2.49 8.20 8.35
N VAL A 139 -2.98 6.99 8.10
CA VAL A 139 -4.39 6.63 8.23
C VAL A 139 -4.49 5.44 9.15
N VAL A 140 -5.02 5.67 10.35
CA VAL A 140 -5.16 4.64 11.37
C VAL A 140 -6.57 4.08 11.33
N ILE A 141 -6.72 2.77 11.20
CA ILE A 141 -8.01 2.10 11.32
C ILE A 141 -8.15 1.58 12.76
N ASP A 142 -8.95 2.28 13.56
CA ASP A 142 -9.33 1.88 14.91
C ASP A 142 -10.84 1.99 15.12
N PRO A 143 -11.60 0.94 14.74
CA PRO A 143 -13.07 0.99 14.78
C PRO A 143 -13.65 1.36 16.15
N ARG A 144 -12.92 1.07 17.25
CA ARG A 144 -13.40 1.24 18.63
C ARG A 144 -12.58 2.24 19.44
N LEU A 145 -11.71 3.04 18.81
CA LEU A 145 -10.89 4.06 19.49
C LEU A 145 -10.15 3.52 20.73
N ARG A 146 -9.51 2.37 20.59
CA ARG A 146 -8.81 1.65 21.66
C ARG A 146 -7.35 2.05 21.81
N LEU A 147 -6.78 2.69 20.80
CA LEU A 147 -5.39 3.14 20.85
C LEU A 147 -5.22 4.21 21.94
N PRO A 148 -4.09 4.19 22.64
CA PRO A 148 -3.80 5.21 23.63
C PRO A 148 -3.50 6.53 22.90
N VAL A 149 -3.93 7.64 23.50
CA VAL A 149 -3.82 8.98 22.90
C VAL A 149 -2.37 9.45 22.76
N ASP A 150 -1.44 8.81 23.45
CA ASP A 150 0.00 9.10 23.45
C ASP A 150 0.80 8.27 22.43
N ALA A 151 0.15 7.37 21.66
CA ALA A 151 0.81 6.62 20.59
C ALA A 151 1.56 7.57 19.62
N GLN A 152 2.74 7.17 19.14
CA GLN A 152 3.63 8.05 18.37
C GLN A 152 2.94 8.65 17.14
N VAL A 153 2.08 7.88 16.48
CA VAL A 153 1.28 8.31 15.34
C VAL A 153 0.37 9.51 15.62
N PHE A 154 0.06 9.82 16.89
CA PHE A 154 -0.78 10.96 17.27
C PHE A 154 0.03 12.13 17.84
N THR A 155 1.24 11.89 18.34
CA THR A 155 1.97 12.86 19.18
C THR A 155 3.28 13.38 18.59
N ASP A 156 3.91 12.66 17.67
CA ASP A 156 5.25 13.00 17.17
C ASP A 156 5.32 14.27 16.29
N GLY A 157 4.18 14.72 15.76
CA GLY A 157 4.08 15.89 14.88
C GLY A 157 4.77 15.74 13.52
N GLU A 158 5.22 14.55 13.12
CA GLU A 158 6.02 14.38 11.90
C GLU A 158 5.18 14.30 10.63
N ALA A 159 3.96 13.76 10.73
CA ALA A 159 3.04 13.64 9.60
C ALA A 159 1.59 13.84 10.06
N ARG A 160 0.72 14.34 9.18
CA ARG A 160 -0.72 14.41 9.46
C ARG A 160 -1.28 13.00 9.65
N THR A 161 -2.14 12.83 10.66
CA THR A 161 -2.77 11.55 10.97
C THR A 161 -4.28 11.67 10.86
N LEU A 162 -4.88 10.78 10.08
CA LEU A 162 -6.32 10.57 9.98
C LEU A 162 -6.69 9.31 10.77
N LEU A 163 -7.83 9.33 11.45
CA LEU A 163 -8.33 8.21 12.23
C LEU A 163 -9.68 7.73 11.70
N ALA A 164 -9.73 6.51 11.17
CA ALA A 164 -10.94 5.85 10.73
C ALA A 164 -11.54 5.01 11.88
N CYS A 165 -12.79 5.30 12.24
CA CYS A 165 -13.51 4.64 13.32
C CYS A 165 -14.93 4.27 12.91
N ASP A 166 -15.63 3.52 13.77
CA ASP A 166 -17.06 3.26 13.59
C ASP A 166 -17.85 4.57 13.72
N GLY A 167 -18.70 4.87 12.73
CA GLY A 167 -19.51 6.07 12.70
C GLY A 167 -20.66 6.10 13.71
N GLU A 168 -21.10 4.93 14.19
CA GLU A 168 -22.14 4.79 15.20
C GLU A 168 -21.58 4.92 16.63
N LEU A 169 -20.26 5.09 16.77
CA LEU A 169 -19.63 5.24 18.08
C LEU A 169 -19.96 6.60 18.71
N ALA A 170 -20.61 6.61 19.88
CA ALA A 170 -21.05 7.84 20.53
C ALA A 170 -19.93 8.87 20.80
N ASP A 171 -18.69 8.41 21.01
CA ASP A 171 -17.56 9.24 21.46
C ASP A 171 -16.54 9.59 20.37
N TRP A 172 -16.80 9.35 19.07
CA TRP A 172 -15.80 9.67 18.04
C TRP A 172 -15.41 11.14 17.98
N GLN A 173 -16.26 12.04 18.49
CA GLN A 173 -15.95 13.47 18.66
C GLN A 173 -14.77 13.73 19.61
N ARG A 174 -14.39 12.79 20.47
CA ARG A 174 -13.23 12.86 21.39
C ARG A 174 -11.96 12.23 20.82
N SER A 175 -11.97 11.90 19.53
CA SER A 175 -10.82 11.36 18.81
C SER A 175 -9.52 12.12 19.11
N PRO A 176 -8.38 11.42 19.27
CA PRO A 176 -7.08 12.05 19.53
C PRO A 176 -6.61 12.99 18.41
N VAL A 177 -7.13 12.84 17.19
CA VAL A 177 -6.80 13.70 16.05
C VAL A 177 -7.81 14.83 15.83
N GLY A 178 -8.87 14.90 16.64
CA GLY A 178 -9.95 15.87 16.50
C GLY A 178 -10.88 15.59 15.30
N ALA A 179 -11.99 16.33 15.25
CA ALA A 179 -13.06 16.09 14.27
C ALA A 179 -12.65 16.18 12.78
N PRO A 180 -11.82 17.16 12.33
CA PRO A 180 -11.45 17.27 10.91
C PRO A 180 -10.67 16.08 10.36
N ASP A 181 -9.90 15.42 11.22
CA ASP A 181 -9.03 14.30 10.88
C ASP A 181 -9.63 12.94 11.27
N THR A 182 -10.84 12.95 11.84
CA THR A 182 -11.60 11.73 12.10
C THR A 182 -12.49 11.38 10.91
N ILE A 183 -12.49 10.10 10.53
CA ILE A 183 -13.27 9.54 9.43
C ILE A 183 -14.23 8.51 10.03
N PRO A 184 -15.45 8.91 10.43
CA PRO A 184 -16.47 7.97 10.83
C PRO A 184 -16.93 7.16 9.60
N LEU A 185 -16.94 5.83 9.73
CA LEU A 185 -17.31 4.90 8.67
C LEU A 185 -18.36 3.91 9.15
N PRO A 186 -19.30 3.49 8.28
CA PRO A 186 -20.21 2.41 8.61
C PRO A 186 -19.46 1.08 8.72
N ALA A 187 -20.08 0.12 9.40
CA ALA A 187 -19.63 -1.27 9.37
C ALA A 187 -19.79 -1.87 7.96
N ALA A 188 -18.83 -2.69 7.55
CA ALA A 188 -18.94 -3.50 6.36
C ALA A 188 -19.93 -4.66 6.58
N GLY A 189 -20.49 -5.18 5.49
CA GLY A 189 -21.29 -6.41 5.51
C GLY A 189 -20.51 -7.59 6.11
N ALA A 190 -21.22 -8.46 6.84
CA ALA A 190 -20.61 -9.62 7.50
C ALA A 190 -19.99 -10.60 6.49
N ASP A 191 -20.57 -10.70 5.29
CA ASP A 191 -20.11 -11.47 4.14
C ASP A 191 -18.75 -10.98 3.59
N LEU A 192 -18.36 -9.74 3.88
CA LEU A 192 -17.10 -9.14 3.44
C LEU A 192 -15.99 -9.19 4.50
N GLY A 193 -16.15 -10.03 5.54
CA GLY A 193 -15.19 -10.17 6.64
C GLY A 193 -15.35 -9.12 7.76
N GLY A 194 -16.42 -8.33 7.71
CA GLY A 194 -16.77 -7.32 8.70
C GLY A 194 -15.73 -6.19 8.84
N GLY A 195 -15.77 -5.49 9.99
CA GLY A 195 -14.96 -4.28 10.22
C GLY A 195 -15.60 -3.03 9.61
N LEU A 196 -14.80 -2.02 9.28
CA LEU A 196 -15.27 -0.80 8.62
C LEU A 196 -15.41 -1.04 7.11
N ASP A 197 -16.31 -0.30 6.46
CA ASP A 197 -16.43 -0.24 5.00
C ASP A 197 -15.19 0.46 4.40
N LEU A 198 -14.29 -0.34 3.82
CA LEU A 198 -13.02 0.12 3.27
C LEU A 198 -13.19 0.81 1.91
N ALA A 199 -14.26 0.53 1.17
CA ALA A 199 -14.58 1.26 -0.05
C ALA A 199 -14.96 2.72 0.29
N ARG A 200 -15.70 2.92 1.39
CA ARG A 200 -16.00 4.25 1.93
C ARG A 200 -14.75 4.94 2.49
N LEU A 201 -13.85 4.20 3.12
CA LEU A 201 -12.55 4.74 3.53
C LEU A 201 -11.77 5.28 2.32
N LEU A 202 -11.59 4.47 1.27
CA LEU A 202 -10.87 4.89 0.06
C LEU A 202 -11.54 6.10 -0.60
N ALA A 203 -12.87 6.12 -0.70
CA ALA A 203 -13.60 7.28 -1.21
C ALA A 203 -13.35 8.56 -0.38
N ALA A 204 -13.32 8.44 0.95
CA ALA A 204 -13.03 9.56 1.85
C ALA A 204 -11.59 10.08 1.72
N LEU A 205 -10.62 9.19 1.45
CA LEU A 205 -9.24 9.57 1.18
C LEU A 205 -9.09 10.24 -0.20
N HIS A 206 -9.76 9.70 -1.23
CA HIS A 206 -9.78 10.28 -2.57
C HIS A 206 -10.39 11.68 -2.60
N ALA A 207 -11.47 11.91 -1.83
CA ALA A 207 -12.08 13.23 -1.67
C ALA A 207 -11.13 14.26 -1.02
N ARG A 208 -10.13 13.79 -0.26
CA ARG A 208 -9.05 14.60 0.33
C ARG A 208 -7.83 14.75 -0.60
N GLY A 209 -7.91 14.28 -1.84
CA GLY A 209 -6.83 14.35 -2.84
C GLY A 209 -5.73 13.30 -2.66
N LEU A 210 -5.95 12.27 -1.84
CA LEU A 210 -5.01 11.18 -1.64
C LEU A 210 -5.36 10.06 -2.63
N HIS A 211 -4.49 9.73 -3.57
CA HIS A 211 -4.82 8.83 -4.69
C HIS A 211 -3.94 7.58 -4.78
N ALA A 212 -2.73 7.61 -4.24
CA ALA A 212 -1.92 6.42 -4.00
C ALA A 212 -1.99 6.05 -2.52
N ILE A 213 -2.61 4.92 -2.21
CA ILE A 213 -2.83 4.44 -0.87
C ILE A 213 -1.96 3.20 -0.64
N PHE A 214 -1.11 3.24 0.37
CA PHE A 214 -0.30 2.09 0.79
C PHE A 214 -0.88 1.49 2.06
N VAL A 215 -1.36 0.26 2.02
CA VAL A 215 -1.86 -0.45 3.20
C VAL A 215 -0.73 -1.28 3.79
N GLU A 216 -0.20 -0.78 4.90
CA GLU A 216 0.91 -1.36 5.62
C GLU A 216 0.43 -1.92 6.96
N GLY A 217 0.74 -3.19 7.23
CA GLY A 217 0.73 -3.68 8.60
C GLY A 217 -0.60 -4.19 9.14
N GLY A 218 -0.47 -5.39 9.71
CA GLY A 218 -1.50 -6.23 10.32
C GLY A 218 -2.07 -7.19 9.30
N GLY A 219 -1.80 -8.49 9.48
CA GLY A 219 -2.38 -9.55 8.62
C GLY A 219 -3.89 -9.39 8.49
N LEU A 220 -4.58 -9.04 9.57
CA LEU A 220 -6.03 -8.73 9.56
C LEU A 220 -6.40 -7.51 8.70
N THR A 221 -5.63 -6.43 8.74
CA THR A 221 -5.92 -5.21 7.96
C THR A 221 -5.82 -5.52 6.47
N VAL A 222 -4.68 -6.07 6.04
CA VAL A 222 -4.46 -6.45 4.64
C VAL A 222 -5.50 -7.47 4.18
N SER A 223 -5.83 -8.44 5.03
CA SER A 223 -6.87 -9.45 4.74
C SER A 223 -8.24 -8.84 4.48
N ARG A 224 -8.66 -7.85 5.29
CA ARG A 224 -9.95 -7.16 5.08
C ARG A 224 -9.95 -6.37 3.78
N PHE A 225 -8.85 -5.71 3.46
CA PHE A 225 -8.69 -5.01 2.19
C PHE A 225 -8.80 -5.96 0.99
N VAL A 226 -8.22 -7.17 1.07
CA VAL A 226 -8.39 -8.21 0.06
C VAL A 226 -9.83 -8.72 0.00
N ALA A 227 -10.43 -9.07 1.15
CA ALA A 227 -11.78 -9.61 1.24
C ALA A 227 -12.84 -8.64 0.68
N GLN A 228 -12.69 -7.35 0.96
CA GLN A 228 -13.55 -6.28 0.45
C GLN A 228 -13.17 -5.82 -0.97
N ARG A 229 -12.22 -6.48 -1.64
CA ARG A 229 -11.73 -6.13 -3.00
C ARG A 229 -11.29 -4.67 -3.12
N CYS A 230 -10.69 -4.14 -2.06
CA CYS A 230 -10.25 -2.75 -1.94
C CYS A 230 -8.75 -2.57 -2.22
N LEU A 231 -8.11 -3.55 -2.89
CA LEU A 231 -6.72 -3.46 -3.34
C LEU A 231 -6.64 -3.64 -4.84
N ASP A 232 -5.82 -2.82 -5.48
CA ASP A 232 -5.41 -2.99 -6.87
C ASP A 232 -4.21 -3.94 -6.98
N ARG A 233 -3.32 -3.90 -5.99
CA ARG A 233 -2.12 -4.76 -5.91
C ARG A 233 -1.94 -5.32 -4.52
N LEU A 234 -1.36 -6.51 -4.44
CA LEU A 234 -0.98 -7.15 -3.18
C LEU A 234 0.48 -7.61 -3.29
N GLN A 235 1.31 -7.08 -2.42
CA GLN A 235 2.72 -7.42 -2.28
C GLN A 235 2.89 -8.35 -1.07
N ILE A 236 3.43 -9.54 -1.29
CA ILE A 236 3.76 -10.50 -0.25
C ILE A 236 5.26 -10.76 -0.30
N ALA A 237 6.01 -10.19 0.65
CA ALA A 237 7.43 -10.46 0.84
C ALA A 237 7.59 -11.71 1.71
N ILE A 238 8.34 -12.69 1.21
CA ILE A 238 8.60 -13.96 1.90
C ILE A 238 10.07 -14.02 2.28
N ALA A 239 10.31 -14.06 3.58
CA ALA A 239 11.63 -14.20 4.17
C ALA A 239 11.99 -15.66 4.41
N PRO A 240 13.26 -16.06 4.28
CA PRO A 240 13.73 -17.44 4.46
C PRO A 240 13.85 -17.84 5.94
N VAL A 241 12.85 -17.51 6.76
CA VAL A 241 12.77 -17.83 8.19
C VAL A 241 11.57 -18.75 8.45
N LEU A 242 11.68 -19.62 9.46
CA LEU A 242 10.61 -20.48 9.95
C LEU A 242 10.19 -20.00 11.35
N VAL A 243 8.90 -19.72 11.54
CA VAL A 243 8.37 -19.22 12.82
C VAL A 243 7.61 -20.30 13.59
N GLY A 244 6.95 -21.22 12.89
CA GLY A 244 6.11 -22.27 13.44
C GLY A 244 4.70 -21.77 13.72
N ALA A 245 4.20 -21.94 14.94
CA ALA A 245 2.84 -21.60 15.35
C ALA A 245 2.59 -20.08 15.50
N GLY A 246 3.27 -19.25 14.70
CA GLY A 246 3.17 -17.80 14.74
C GLY A 246 1.82 -17.24 14.33
N ARG A 247 1.71 -15.91 14.38
CA ARG A 247 0.52 -15.20 13.89
C ARG A 247 0.49 -15.31 12.36
N PRO A 248 -0.58 -15.85 11.76
CA PRO A 248 -0.66 -16.02 10.32
C PRO A 248 -0.74 -14.67 9.61
N GLY A 249 -0.19 -14.61 8.41
CA GLY A 249 -0.26 -13.46 7.53
C GLY A 249 -1.64 -13.22 6.96
N LEU A 250 -1.83 -13.55 5.69
CA LEU A 250 -3.10 -13.34 5.00
C LEU A 250 -4.14 -14.38 5.45
N GLN A 251 -5.31 -13.90 5.86
CA GLN A 251 -6.44 -14.71 6.32
C GLN A 251 -7.69 -14.32 5.53
N LEU A 252 -8.03 -15.14 4.54
CA LEU A 252 -9.20 -14.91 3.68
C LEU A 252 -10.32 -15.89 4.02
N PRO A 253 -11.58 -15.57 3.69
CA PRO A 253 -12.66 -16.55 3.70
C PRO A 253 -12.26 -17.80 2.90
N GLY A 254 -12.54 -18.98 3.46
CA GLY A 254 -12.16 -20.25 2.85
C GLY A 254 -12.95 -20.52 1.56
N SER A 255 -12.26 -21.13 0.58
CA SER A 255 -12.90 -21.72 -0.59
C SER A 255 -13.13 -23.22 -0.35
N ALA A 256 -14.31 -23.74 -0.73
CA ALA A 256 -14.59 -25.18 -0.66
C ALA A 256 -13.78 -26.01 -1.67
N SER A 257 -13.26 -25.38 -2.73
CA SER A 257 -12.49 -26.07 -3.76
C SER A 257 -11.33 -25.23 -4.31
N MET A 258 -10.23 -25.90 -4.63
CA MET A 258 -9.05 -25.27 -5.23
C MET A 258 -9.32 -24.64 -6.61
N ARG A 259 -10.32 -25.13 -7.34
CA ARG A 259 -10.71 -24.53 -8.64
C ARG A 259 -11.32 -23.14 -8.48
N ASP A 260 -11.95 -22.86 -7.35
CA ASP A 260 -12.63 -21.60 -7.07
C ASP A 260 -11.67 -20.56 -6.46
N CYS A 261 -10.45 -20.97 -6.10
CA CYS A 261 -9.43 -20.06 -5.58
C CYS A 261 -8.95 -19.07 -6.65
N ALA A 262 -8.82 -17.80 -6.28
CA ALA A 262 -8.29 -16.77 -7.16
C ALA A 262 -6.84 -17.06 -7.59
N ARG A 263 -6.52 -16.76 -8.85
CA ARG A 263 -5.18 -16.90 -9.45
C ARG A 263 -4.78 -15.61 -10.16
N PRO A 264 -4.54 -14.52 -9.41
CA PRO A 264 -4.18 -13.24 -10.02
C PRO A 264 -2.80 -13.34 -10.72
N PRO A 265 -2.60 -12.60 -11.82
CA PRO A 265 -1.28 -12.42 -12.42
C PRO A 265 -0.30 -11.85 -11.40
N TYR A 266 0.97 -12.21 -11.49
CA TYR A 266 2.00 -11.76 -10.55
C TYR A 266 3.33 -11.48 -11.22
N ARG A 267 4.19 -10.73 -10.51
CA ARG A 267 5.62 -10.58 -10.78
C ARG A 267 6.42 -10.93 -9.54
N LEU A 268 7.67 -11.35 -9.74
CA LEU A 268 8.61 -11.62 -8.66
C LEU A 268 9.67 -10.52 -8.61
N HIS A 269 9.99 -10.10 -7.39
CA HIS A 269 11.06 -9.15 -7.12
C HIS A 269 11.97 -9.70 -6.03
N ARG A 270 13.28 -9.73 -6.27
CA ARG A 270 14.26 -10.06 -5.22
C ARG A 270 14.44 -8.85 -4.33
N MET A 271 14.28 -9.04 -3.02
CA MET A 271 14.42 -8.01 -1.98
C MET A 271 15.53 -8.46 -1.02
N GLY A 272 16.76 -8.48 -1.51
CA GLY A 272 17.89 -9.05 -0.77
C GLY A 272 17.71 -10.56 -0.63
N ASP A 273 17.62 -11.03 0.61
CA ASP A 273 17.36 -12.44 0.94
C ASP A 273 15.86 -12.80 0.83
N ASP A 274 14.97 -11.81 0.79
CA ASP A 274 13.53 -12.03 0.64
C ASP A 274 13.13 -12.13 -0.85
N VAL A 275 12.02 -12.81 -1.10
CA VAL A 275 11.35 -12.82 -2.41
C VAL A 275 9.96 -12.22 -2.27
N MET A 276 9.70 -11.15 -3.00
CA MET A 276 8.40 -10.49 -3.01
C MET A 276 7.58 -10.89 -4.24
N TRP A 277 6.38 -11.39 -3.98
CA TRP A 277 5.32 -11.61 -4.96
C TRP A 277 4.47 -10.35 -5.06
N ASP A 278 4.37 -9.77 -6.25
CA ASP A 278 3.53 -8.60 -6.53
C ASP A 278 2.37 -8.99 -7.44
N PHE A 279 1.20 -9.20 -6.84
CA PHE A 279 -0.03 -9.64 -7.51
C PHE A 279 -0.82 -8.45 -8.03
N ASP A 280 -1.30 -8.53 -9.28
CA ASP A 280 -2.28 -7.59 -9.84
C ASP A 280 -3.71 -8.09 -9.59
N LEU A 281 -4.40 -7.43 -8.66
CA LEU A 281 -5.75 -7.82 -8.25
C LEU A 281 -6.84 -7.18 -9.12
N ARG A 282 -6.52 -6.13 -9.90
CA ARG A 282 -7.50 -5.48 -10.81
C ARG A 282 -7.96 -6.44 -11.91
N ALA A 283 -7.05 -7.28 -12.38
CA ALA A 283 -7.35 -8.30 -13.39
C ALA A 283 -8.34 -9.34 -12.87
N ALA A 284 -8.28 -9.69 -11.58
CA ALA A 284 -9.18 -10.64 -10.93
C ALA A 284 -10.54 -10.03 -10.54
N GLN A 285 -10.64 -8.71 -10.50
CA GLN A 285 -11.87 -7.97 -10.19
C GLN A 285 -12.74 -7.67 -11.42
N ARG A 286 -12.19 -7.81 -12.63
CA ARG A 286 -12.98 -7.75 -13.87
C ARG A 286 -13.73 -9.06 -14.06
N PRO A 287 -15.05 -9.04 -14.35
CA PRO A 287 -15.74 -10.26 -14.75
C PRO A 287 -15.06 -10.84 -15.99
N PRO A 288 -14.97 -12.19 -16.14
CA PRO A 288 -14.44 -12.79 -17.35
C PRO A 288 -15.20 -12.23 -18.55
N VAL A 289 -14.45 -11.74 -19.56
CA VAL A 289 -15.04 -11.40 -20.85
C VAL A 289 -15.66 -12.70 -21.38
N ALA A 290 -16.98 -12.69 -21.58
CA ALA A 290 -17.66 -13.84 -22.14
C ALA A 290 -17.13 -14.10 -23.56
N GLY A 291 -16.36 -15.19 -23.70
CA GLY A 291 -16.08 -15.87 -24.96
C GLY A 291 -15.00 -15.26 -25.87
N GLN A 292 -13.94 -16.04 -26.09
CA GLN A 292 -13.65 -16.60 -27.42
C GLN A 292 -13.39 -18.10 -27.25
#